data_AF-A0A1Q7ATR3-F1
#
_entry.id   AF-A0A1Q7ATR3-F1
#
_cell.length_a   1.000
_cell.length_b   1.000
_cell.length_c   1.000
_cell.angle_alpha   90.00
_cell.angle_beta   90.00
_cell.angle_gamma   90.00
#
_symmetry.space_group_name_H-M   'P 1'
#
loop_
_entity.id
_entity.type
_entity.pdbx_description
1 polymer ?
#
loop_
_entity_poly.entity_id
_entity_poly.type
_entity_poly.pdbx_seq_one_letter_code
_entity_poly.pdbx_strand_id
1 'polypeptide(L)'
;MTVAPGATIHLNFGSPERAQEFLSKATKGGAGARLVRFEVSEEWVRSVRSGAVPERSGMSGQPQLVDVKYADDQLMVPGSLTHELQDFIVPGSGTEVVVDNLKR
;
A
#
# COMPACT_ATOMS: atom_id res chain seq x y z
N MET A 1 2.04 9.96 10.44
CA MET A 1 2.07 9.92 8.96
C MET A 1 0.77 10.53 8.45
N THR A 2 0.83 11.37 7.43
CA THR A 2 -0.38 11.92 6.78
C THR A 2 -0.38 11.45 5.34
N VAL A 3 -1.47 10.83 4.91
CA VAL A 3 -1.68 10.41 3.52
C VAL A 3 -2.36 11.56 2.78
N ALA A 4 -1.82 11.95 1.62
CA ALA A 4 -2.43 12.99 0.79
C ALA A 4 -3.82 12.52 0.28
N PRO A 5 -4.89 13.30 0.48
CA PRO A 5 -6.22 12.95 -0.02
C PRO A 5 -6.20 12.77 -1.54
N GLY A 6 -6.88 11.74 -2.04
CA GLY A 6 -7.01 11.49 -3.48
C GLY A 6 -5.82 10.80 -4.14
N ALA A 7 -4.74 10.52 -3.42
CA ALA A 7 -3.64 9.73 -3.94
C ALA A 7 -4.00 8.23 -3.99
N THR A 8 -3.70 7.56 -5.10
CA THR A 8 -3.74 6.09 -5.14
C THR A 8 -2.52 5.52 -4.44
N ILE A 9 -2.73 4.57 -3.53
CA ILE A 9 -1.67 4.03 -2.68
C ILE A 9 -1.59 2.54 -2.86
N HIS A 10 -0.36 2.05 -3.00
CA HIS A 10 -0.06 0.63 -3.00
C HIS A 10 0.40 0.24 -1.59
N LEU A 11 -0.34 -0.67 -0.98
CA LEU A 11 -0.09 -1.19 0.35
C LEU A 11 0.33 -2.65 0.23
N ASN A 12 1.35 -3.03 0.99
CA ASN A 12 1.78 -4.42 1.13
C ASN A 12 1.65 -4.79 2.60
N PHE A 13 0.69 -5.65 2.94
CA PHE A 13 0.54 -6.13 4.31
C PHE A 13 1.39 -7.38 4.51
N GLY A 14 2.09 -7.48 5.64
CA GLY A 14 2.84 -8.69 6.03
C GLY A 14 4.05 -9.07 5.14
N SER A 15 4.36 -8.31 4.07
CA SER A 15 5.47 -8.63 3.16
C SER A 15 6.41 -7.42 2.93
N PRO A 16 7.36 -7.18 3.87
CA PRO A 16 8.36 -6.12 3.74
C PRO A 16 9.23 -6.24 2.47
N GLU A 17 9.59 -7.46 2.08
CA GLU A 17 10.45 -7.73 0.92
C GLU A 17 9.79 -7.29 -0.37
N ARG A 18 8.47 -7.53 -0.51
CA ARG A 18 7.69 -7.12 -1.68
C ARG A 18 7.56 -5.60 -1.75
N ALA A 19 7.38 -4.94 -0.61
CA ALA A 19 7.34 -3.48 -0.54
C ALA A 19 8.68 -2.86 -1.01
N GLN A 20 9.80 -3.49 -0.64
CA GLN A 20 11.14 -3.06 -1.08
C GLN A 20 11.40 -3.32 -2.57
N GLU A 21 10.91 -4.43 -3.12
CA GLU A 21 10.97 -4.70 -4.56
C GLU A 21 10.17 -3.65 -5.35
N PHE A 22 8.97 -3.30 -4.88
CA PHE A 22 8.12 -2.29 -5.52
C PHE A 22 8.78 -0.90 -5.48
N LEU A 23 9.36 -0.53 -4.33
CA LEU A 23 10.15 0.69 -4.21
C LEU A 23 11.30 0.72 -5.21
N SER A 24 12.05 -0.39 -5.33
CA SER A 24 13.19 -0.50 -6.24
C SER A 24 12.80 -0.37 -7.72
N LYS A 25 11.57 -0.78 -8.08
CA LYS A 25 11.01 -0.55 -9.42
C LYS A 25 10.54 0.89 -9.61
N ALA A 26 9.91 1.48 -8.60
CA ALA A 26 9.40 2.85 -8.65
C ALA A 26 10.53 3.90 -8.72
N THR A 27 11.62 3.69 -7.98
CA THR A 27 12.77 4.63 -7.94
C THR A 27 13.66 4.55 -9.18
N LYS A 28 13.62 3.46 -9.95
CA LYS A 28 14.25 3.39 -11.29
C LYS A 28 13.72 4.46 -12.26
N GLY A 29 12.53 5.01 -12.00
CA GLY A 29 11.93 6.11 -12.76
C GLY A 29 12.32 7.53 -12.30
N GLY A 30 13.21 7.68 -11.29
CA GLY A 30 13.76 8.96 -10.87
C GLY A 30 12.91 9.80 -9.91
N ALA A 31 11.70 9.34 -9.53
CA ALA A 31 10.89 10.00 -8.52
C ALA A 31 11.25 9.51 -7.11
N GLY A 32 11.31 10.43 -6.14
CA GLY A 32 11.56 10.16 -4.72
C GLY A 32 10.43 9.38 -4.07
N ALA A 33 10.36 8.08 -4.35
CA ALA A 33 9.46 7.17 -3.66
C ALA A 33 9.99 6.91 -2.23
N ARG A 34 9.07 6.79 -1.28
CA ARG A 34 9.38 6.55 0.13
C ARG A 34 8.68 5.28 0.58
N LEU A 35 9.36 4.49 1.40
CA LEU A 35 8.75 3.35 2.07
C LEU A 35 8.32 3.79 3.46
N VAL A 36 7.05 3.60 3.78
CA VAL A 36 6.51 3.89 5.11
C VAL A 36 5.91 2.62 5.68
N ARG A 37 6.25 2.33 6.93
CA ARG A 37 5.66 1.24 7.71
C ARG A 37 4.68 1.84 8.71
N PHE A 38 3.53 1.21 8.85
CA PHE A 38 2.52 1.56 9.84
C PHE A 38 1.70 0.31 10.17
N GLU A 39 0.94 0.38 11.24
CA GLU A 39 0.04 -0.68 11.67
C GLU A 39 -1.41 -0.25 11.44
N VAL A 40 -2.25 -1.21 11.06
CA VAL A 40 -3.70 -1.06 10.90
C VAL A 40 -4.40 -2.21 11.60
N SER A 41 -5.68 -2.06 11.93
CA SER A 41 -6.44 -3.17 12.53
C SER A 41 -6.57 -4.35 11.55
N GLU A 42 -6.46 -5.57 12.08
CA GLU A 42 -6.63 -6.79 11.27
C GLU A 42 -8.04 -6.87 10.68
N GLU A 43 -9.05 -6.39 11.41
CA GLU A 43 -10.44 -6.32 10.95
C GLU A 43 -10.58 -5.45 9.69
N TRP A 44 -9.89 -4.32 9.64
CA TRP A 44 -9.89 -3.45 8.47
C TRP A 44 -9.22 -4.15 7.27
N VAL A 45 -8.09 -4.81 7.48
CA VAL A 45 -7.42 -5.58 6.40
C VAL A 45 -8.37 -6.66 5.85
N ARG A 46 -9.06 -7.40 6.73
CA ARG A 46 -10.05 -8.41 6.31
C ARG A 46 -11.22 -7.77 5.55
N SER A 47 -11.74 -6.63 6.01
CA SER A 47 -12.82 -5.88 5.37
C SER A 47 -12.44 -5.47 3.94
N VAL A 48 -11.31 -4.78 3.79
CA VAL A 48 -10.81 -4.31 2.49
C VAL A 48 -10.56 -5.48 1.54
N ARG A 49 -9.98 -6.59 2.02
CA ARG A 49 -9.77 -7.79 1.21
C ARG A 49 -11.07 -8.42 0.72
N SER A 50 -12.11 -8.44 1.56
CA SER A 50 -13.39 -9.03 1.17
C SER A 50 -14.10 -8.26 0.05
N GLY A 51 -13.87 -6.95 -0.04
CA GLY A 51 -14.34 -6.09 -1.13
C GLY A 51 -13.35 -5.89 -2.27
N ALA A 52 -12.15 -6.49 -2.19
CA ALA A 52 -11.11 -6.28 -3.19
C ALA A 52 -11.36 -7.13 -4.44
N VAL A 53 -11.16 -6.51 -5.61
CA VAL A 53 -11.30 -7.18 -6.90
C VAL A 53 -9.93 -7.37 -7.56
N PRO A 54 -9.75 -8.39 -8.42
CA PRO A 54 -8.51 -8.52 -9.19
C PRO A 54 -8.24 -7.23 -9.99
N GLU A 55 -7.01 -6.74 -10.03
CA GLU A 55 -6.62 -5.55 -10.82
C GLU A 55 -7.09 -5.65 -12.29
N ARG A 56 -6.99 -6.85 -12.88
CA ARG A 56 -7.45 -7.16 -14.25
C ARG A 56 -8.95 -6.97 -14.50
N SER A 57 -9.75 -6.74 -13.46
CA SER A 57 -11.20 -6.52 -13.59
C SER A 57 -11.54 -5.15 -14.18
N GLY A 58 -10.62 -4.18 -14.15
CA GLY A 58 -10.83 -2.84 -14.70
C GLY A 58 -11.86 -1.99 -13.95
N MET A 59 -12.40 -2.47 -12.83
CA MET A 59 -13.36 -1.71 -12.01
C MET A 59 -12.63 -0.61 -11.23
N SER A 60 -13.03 0.64 -11.50
CA SER A 60 -12.53 1.81 -10.79
C SER A 60 -13.31 2.03 -9.48
N GLY A 61 -12.62 2.56 -8.46
CA GLY A 61 -13.24 2.94 -7.18
C GLY A 61 -13.34 1.84 -6.13
N GLN A 62 -12.92 0.61 -6.44
CA GLN A 62 -12.81 -0.49 -5.46
C GLN A 62 -11.34 -0.75 -5.11
N PRO A 63 -11.04 -1.30 -3.92
CA PRO A 63 -9.72 -1.86 -3.63
C PRO A 63 -9.37 -2.93 -4.65
N GLN A 64 -8.11 -2.98 -5.07
CA GLN A 64 -7.66 -3.97 -6.05
C GLN A 64 -6.55 -4.85 -5.49
N LEU A 65 -6.63 -6.16 -5.78
CA LEU A 65 -5.55 -7.11 -5.58
C LEU A 65 -4.61 -7.03 -6.78
N VAL A 66 -3.40 -6.49 -6.54
CA VAL A 66 -2.41 -6.19 -7.59
C VAL A 66 -1.68 -7.45 -8.04
N ASP A 67 -1.52 -8.45 -7.16
CA ASP A 67 -0.87 -9.71 -7.51
C ASP A 67 -1.52 -10.90 -6.81
N VAL A 68 -2.70 -11.29 -7.30
CA VAL A 68 -3.52 -12.39 -6.77
C VAL A 68 -2.87 -13.78 -6.88
N LYS A 69 -1.69 -13.89 -7.50
CA LYS A 69 -1.02 -15.18 -7.73
C LYS A 69 0.20 -15.35 -6.81
N TYR A 70 0.84 -14.25 -6.42
CA TYR A 70 2.08 -14.29 -5.65
C TYR A 70 2.09 -13.38 -4.42
N ALA A 71 1.16 -12.43 -4.30
CA ALA A 71 1.08 -11.52 -3.16
C ALA A 71 -0.37 -11.08 -2.89
N ASP A 72 -1.14 -11.99 -2.27
CA ASP A 72 -2.56 -11.77 -1.90
C ASP A 72 -2.77 -10.63 -0.89
N ASP A 73 -1.69 -10.08 -0.36
CA ASP A 73 -1.64 -8.97 0.58
C ASP A 73 -1.16 -7.65 -0.05
N GLN A 74 -1.02 -7.62 -1.39
CA GLN A 74 -0.73 -6.41 -2.16
C GLN A 74 -2.03 -5.75 -2.62
N LEU A 75 -2.39 -4.67 -1.95
CA LEU A 75 -3.63 -3.93 -2.16
C LEU A 75 -3.34 -2.56 -2.78
N MET A 76 -4.06 -2.23 -3.84
CA MET A 76 -4.18 -0.85 -4.29
C MET A 76 -5.43 -0.25 -3.68
N VAL A 77 -5.25 0.83 -2.91
CA VAL A 77 -6.34 1.61 -2.32
C VAL A 77 -6.57 2.85 -3.17
N PRO A 78 -7.76 3.04 -3.77
CA PRO A 78 -8.09 4.23 -4.53
C PRO A 78 -8.12 5.48 -3.63
N GLY A 79 -7.85 6.64 -4.23
CA GLY A 79 -7.82 7.93 -3.53
C GLY A 79 -9.08 8.28 -2.73
N SER A 80 -10.24 7.73 -3.09
CA SER A 80 -11.50 7.90 -2.36
C SER A 80 -11.50 7.22 -0.98
N LEU A 81 -10.68 6.18 -0.79
CA LEU A 81 -10.62 5.39 0.45
C LEU A 81 -9.43 5.80 1.35
N THR A 82 -8.65 6.81 0.96
CA THR A 82 -7.50 7.25 1.76
C THR A 82 -7.87 7.89 3.08
N HIS A 83 -9.10 8.41 3.22
CA HIS A 83 -9.60 8.95 4.49
C HIS A 83 -9.90 7.80 5.45
N GLU A 84 -10.64 6.80 4.99
CA GLU A 84 -10.94 5.61 5.79
C GLU A 84 -9.65 4.91 6.22
N LEU A 85 -8.67 4.74 5.33
CA LEU A 85 -7.35 4.22 5.69
C LEU A 85 -6.72 4.98 6.87
N GLN A 86 -6.83 6.32 6.91
CA GLN A 86 -6.25 7.12 7.98
C GLN A 86 -6.91 6.87 9.33
N ASP A 87 -8.22 6.64 9.35
CA ASP A 87 -8.98 6.37 10.57
C ASP A 87 -8.61 5.04 11.23
N PHE A 88 -8.13 4.08 10.42
CA PHE A 88 -7.75 2.73 10.89
C PHE A 88 -6.25 2.54 11.14
N ILE A 89 -5.42 3.55 10.87
CA ILE A 89 -4.00 3.53 11.25
C ILE A 89 -3.90 3.61 12.77
N VAL A 90 -3.16 2.67 13.37
CA VAL A 90 -2.86 2.70 14.81
C VAL A 90 -2.06 3.99 15.11
N PRO A 91 -2.57 4.88 15.98
CA PRO A 91 -1.89 6.15 16.28
C PRO A 91 -0.46 5.92 16.77
N GLY A 92 0.50 6.64 16.18
CA GLY A 92 1.93 6.55 16.54
C GLY A 92 2.71 5.40 15.90
N SER A 93 2.06 4.49 15.15
CA SER A 93 2.75 3.35 14.51
C SER A 93 3.59 3.71 13.26
N GLY A 94 3.33 4.88 12.68
CA GLY A 94 3.94 5.29 11.42
C GLY A 94 5.43 5.61 11.55
N THR A 95 6.27 4.86 10.85
CA THR A 95 7.72 5.06 10.78
C THR A 95 8.18 5.09 9.32
N GLU A 96 8.91 6.14 8.93
CA GLU A 96 9.59 6.19 7.63
C GLU A 96 10.71 5.16 7.63
N VAL A 97 10.68 4.23 6.68
CA VAL A 97 11.74 3.24 6.54
C VAL A 97 12.82 3.87 5.66
N VAL A 98 13.93 4.26 6.28
CA VAL A 98 15.12 4.69 5.55
C VAL A 98 15.68 3.47 4.83
N VAL A 99 15.56 3.44 3.50
CA VAL A 99 16.13 2.38 2.69
C VAL A 99 17.54 2.81 2.29
N ASP A 100 18.53 2.53 3.14
CA ASP A 100 19.94 2.94 2.96
C ASP A 100 20.68 2.27 1.79
N ASN A 101 20.01 1.46 0.97
CA ASN A 101 20.67 0.72 -0.11
C ASN A 101 19.80 0.62 -1.36
N LEU A 102 19.59 1.75 -2.04
CA LEU A 102 19.45 1.74 -3.49
C LEU A 102 20.86 1.95 -4.07
N LYS A 103 21.61 0.84 -4.24
CA LYS A 103 22.90 0.90 -4.93
C LYS A 103 22.68 1.54 -6.31
N ARG A 104 23.43 2.62 -6.55
CA ARG A 104 23.49 3.35 -7.82
C ARG A 104 23.92 2.45 -8.98
#